data_AF-A0A165E8M0-F1
#
_entry.id   AF-A0A165E8M0-F1
#
_cell.length_a   1.000
_cell.length_b   1.000
_cell.length_c   1.000
_cell.angle_alpha   90.00
_cell.angle_beta   90.00
_cell.angle_gamma   90.00
#
_symmetry.space_group_name_H-M   'P 1'
#
loop_
_entity.id
_entity.type
_entity.pdbx_description
1 polymer ?
#
loop_
_entity_poly.entity_id
_entity_poly.type
_entity_poly.pdbx_seq_one_letter_code
_entity_poly.pdbx_strand_id
1 'polypeptide(L)'
;MAELPARRMTRQRRRNVLAQFSRLPLEIVRQIVTMAAEGNIGYASRWVAQSLAVVCQEFRDAVEPVLMATVRLSRKHHATISAQRDRLPRTMHFINHIDDSFAPPPCVSLASFSGRMTALYTWVVNYGLPVAPWVTIHDNFPGYHQRRLERPYAFFHGVTRLHIQYYALSSISLTALPVSITHIVLTLSFFILNELEDFKAEVTALLASNRNVRRVLLRTLHFRPREAVDLVADYETLATQLHESRIWVDDSVAYGSDASGAMAHLYYEEANEQDSVWFLGRQLYHATPPA
;
A
#
# COMPACT_ATOMS: atom_id res chain seq x y z
N MET A 1 -13.91 -0.95 -24.52
CA MET A 1 -14.10 -2.41 -24.33
C MET A 1 -15.50 -2.76 -24.78
N ALA A 2 -15.64 -3.61 -25.79
CA ALA A 2 -16.96 -4.09 -26.22
C ALA A 2 -17.51 -5.06 -25.17
N GLU A 3 -18.65 -4.75 -24.58
CA GLU A 3 -19.39 -5.69 -23.72
C GLU A 3 -19.75 -6.91 -24.57
N LEU A 4 -19.19 -8.08 -24.23
CA LEU A 4 -19.65 -9.34 -24.78
C LEU A 4 -21.13 -9.50 -24.41
N PRO A 5 -22.03 -9.71 -25.37
CA PRO A 5 -23.44 -9.84 -25.07
C PRO A 5 -23.65 -11.04 -24.16
N ALA A 6 -24.21 -10.80 -22.97
CA ALA A 6 -24.57 -11.84 -22.03
C ALA A 6 -25.52 -12.83 -22.70
N ARG A 7 -24.97 -13.94 -23.22
CA ARG A 7 -25.74 -15.01 -23.87
C ARG A 7 -26.78 -15.52 -22.85
N ARG A 8 -28.05 -15.15 -23.07
CA ARG A 8 -29.17 -15.66 -22.27
C ARG A 8 -29.16 -17.18 -22.32
N MET A 9 -28.75 -17.82 -21.23
CA MET A 9 -28.85 -19.27 -21.08
C MET A 9 -30.32 -19.69 -21.18
N THR A 10 -30.61 -20.68 -22.02
CA THR A 10 -31.94 -21.30 -22.11
C THR A 10 -32.28 -21.98 -20.78
N ARG A 11 -33.57 -22.06 -20.43
CA ARG A 11 -34.05 -22.69 -19.18
C ARG A 11 -33.52 -24.11 -18.99
N GLN A 12 -33.38 -24.87 -20.07
CA GLN A 12 -32.87 -26.25 -20.05
C GLN A 12 -31.37 -26.31 -19.75
N ARG A 13 -30.57 -25.39 -20.32
CA ARG A 13 -29.15 -25.27 -19.96
C ARG A 13 -28.96 -24.89 -18.49
N ARG A 14 -29.80 -23.99 -17.95
CA ARG A 14 -29.77 -23.65 -16.52
C ARG A 14 -30.04 -24.87 -15.63
N ARG A 15 -31.06 -25.67 -15.94
CA ARG A 15 -31.37 -26.89 -15.16
C ARG A 15 -30.23 -27.92 -15.21
N ASN A 16 -29.63 -28.13 -16.38
CA ASN A 16 -28.52 -29.07 -16.52
C ASN A 16 -27.27 -28.60 -15.76
N VAL A 17 -26.96 -27.31 -15.80
CA VAL A 17 -25.84 -26.73 -15.04
C VAL A 17 -26.09 -26.85 -13.53
N LEU A 18 -27.30 -26.57 -13.06
CA LEU A 18 -27.65 -26.73 -11.63
C LEU A 18 -27.49 -28.18 -11.17
N ALA A 19 -27.92 -29.16 -11.97
CA ALA A 19 -27.79 -30.59 -11.65
C ALA A 19 -26.34 -31.10 -11.69
N GLN A 20 -25.46 -30.44 -12.46
CA GLN A 20 -24.03 -30.73 -12.46
C GLN A 20 -23.33 -30.11 -11.24
N PHE A 21 -23.67 -28.86 -10.90
CA PHE A 21 -23.12 -28.18 -9.72
C PHE A 21 -23.49 -28.89 -8.42
N SER A 22 -24.70 -29.43 -8.32
CA SER A 22 -25.15 -30.17 -7.12
C SER A 22 -24.41 -31.49 -6.90
N ARG A 23 -23.60 -31.94 -7.87
CA ARG A 23 -22.79 -33.17 -7.77
C ARG A 23 -21.31 -32.91 -7.46
N LEU A 24 -20.90 -31.63 -7.42
CA LEU A 24 -19.52 -31.30 -7.08
C LEU A 24 -19.28 -31.54 -5.58
N PRO A 25 -18.12 -32.10 -5.20
CA PRO A 25 -17.69 -32.13 -3.81
C PRO A 25 -17.68 -30.71 -3.23
N LEU A 26 -18.06 -30.58 -1.96
CA LEU A 26 -18.19 -29.29 -1.29
C LEU A 26 -16.86 -28.52 -1.28
N GLU A 27 -15.75 -29.22 -1.18
CA GLU A 27 -14.39 -28.67 -1.21
C GLU A 27 -14.11 -27.95 -2.53
N ILE A 28 -14.53 -28.54 -3.65
CA ILE A 28 -14.37 -27.95 -4.99
C ILE A 28 -15.24 -26.70 -5.11
N VAL A 29 -16.47 -26.74 -4.59
CA VAL A 29 -17.36 -25.56 -4.56
C VAL A 29 -16.75 -24.45 -3.72
N ARG A 30 -16.24 -24.74 -2.52
CA ARG A 30 -15.56 -23.76 -1.66
C ARG A 30 -14.35 -23.13 -2.36
N GLN A 31 -13.53 -23.93 -3.05
CA GLN A 31 -12.37 -23.42 -3.79
C GLN A 31 -12.78 -22.51 -4.95
N ILE A 32 -13.79 -22.89 -5.74
CA ILE A 32 -14.33 -22.05 -6.82
C ILE A 32 -14.86 -20.73 -6.27
N VAL A 33 -15.61 -20.77 -5.16
CA VAL A 33 -16.17 -19.57 -4.51
C VAL A 33 -15.06 -18.67 -3.96
N THR A 34 -14.04 -19.24 -3.34
CA THR A 34 -12.88 -18.50 -2.81
C THR A 34 -12.13 -17.81 -3.94
N MET A 35 -11.78 -18.54 -5.00
CA MET A 35 -11.10 -17.98 -6.18
C MET A 35 -11.95 -16.91 -6.87
N ALA A 36 -13.28 -17.11 -6.95
CA ALA A 36 -14.18 -16.11 -7.49
C ALA A 36 -14.21 -14.85 -6.61
N ALA A 37 -14.22 -14.99 -5.29
CA ALA A 37 -14.16 -13.87 -4.36
C ALA A 37 -12.83 -13.11 -4.49
N GLU A 38 -11.69 -13.81 -4.45
CA GLU A 38 -10.34 -13.23 -4.61
C GLU A 38 -10.20 -12.50 -5.94
N GLY A 39 -10.65 -13.11 -7.04
CA GLY A 39 -10.59 -12.51 -8.37
C GLY A 39 -11.57 -11.36 -8.60
N ASN A 40 -12.51 -11.09 -7.68
CA ASN A 40 -13.53 -10.04 -7.83
C ASN A 40 -13.48 -8.98 -6.71
N ILE A 41 -12.76 -9.20 -5.61
CA ILE A 41 -12.84 -8.35 -4.42
C ILE A 41 -12.44 -6.89 -4.70
N GLY A 42 -11.44 -6.67 -5.57
CA GLY A 42 -10.94 -5.33 -5.91
C GLY A 42 -11.96 -4.45 -6.65
N TYR A 43 -12.64 -4.99 -7.67
CA TYR A 43 -13.56 -4.21 -8.52
C TYR A 43 -15.05 -4.39 -8.18
N ALA A 44 -15.42 -5.51 -7.55
CA ALA A 44 -16.81 -5.87 -7.28
C ALA A 44 -17.03 -6.31 -5.81
N SER A 45 -16.37 -5.63 -4.86
CA SER A 45 -16.48 -5.92 -3.41
C SER A 45 -17.92 -6.04 -2.89
N ARG A 46 -18.84 -5.22 -3.40
CA ARG A 46 -20.27 -5.31 -3.04
C ARG A 46 -20.91 -6.61 -3.50
N TRP A 47 -20.60 -7.09 -4.70
CA TRP A 47 -21.11 -8.37 -5.19
C TRP A 47 -20.56 -9.52 -4.34
N VAL A 48 -19.27 -9.49 -4.02
CA VAL A 48 -18.66 -10.49 -3.13
C VAL A 48 -19.35 -10.50 -1.75
N ALA A 49 -19.50 -9.34 -1.12
CA ALA A 49 -20.07 -9.23 0.22
C ALA A 49 -21.59 -9.44 0.30
N GLN A 50 -22.35 -8.96 -0.68
CA GLN A 50 -23.83 -8.87 -0.61
C GLN A 50 -24.54 -9.85 -1.54
N SER A 51 -23.83 -10.50 -2.45
CA SER A 51 -24.41 -11.51 -3.34
C SER A 51 -23.78 -12.89 -3.11
N LEU A 52 -22.44 -12.99 -3.11
CA LEU A 52 -21.76 -14.27 -2.96
C LEU A 52 -21.79 -14.78 -1.51
N ALA A 53 -21.44 -13.95 -0.53
CA ALA A 53 -21.37 -14.36 0.88
C ALA A 53 -22.73 -14.65 1.56
N VAL A 54 -23.85 -14.30 0.90
CA VAL A 54 -25.21 -14.46 1.47
C VAL A 54 -25.96 -15.67 0.90
N VAL A 55 -25.37 -16.41 -0.04
CA VAL A 55 -26.03 -17.58 -0.68
C VAL A 55 -26.34 -18.67 0.33
N CYS A 56 -25.34 -19.09 1.10
CA CYS A 56 -25.46 -20.09 2.16
C CYS A 56 -24.27 -19.97 3.13
N GLN A 57 -24.31 -20.72 4.24
CA GLN A 57 -23.24 -20.71 5.23
C GLN A 57 -21.88 -21.11 4.62
N GLU A 58 -21.88 -22.11 3.75
CA GLU A 58 -20.66 -22.60 3.09
C GLU A 58 -19.97 -21.55 2.22
N PHE A 59 -20.77 -20.73 1.52
CA PHE A 59 -20.25 -19.63 0.73
C PHE A 59 -19.76 -18.51 1.63
N ARG A 60 -20.48 -18.21 2.72
CA ARG A 60 -20.03 -17.24 3.72
C ARG A 60 -18.67 -17.62 4.29
N ASP A 61 -18.50 -18.88 4.71
CA ASP A 61 -17.26 -19.37 5.32
C ASP A 61 -16.09 -19.33 4.34
N ALA A 62 -16.34 -19.56 3.04
CA ALA A 62 -15.33 -19.43 1.98
C ALA A 62 -14.98 -17.96 1.66
N VAL A 63 -15.96 -17.06 1.68
CA VAL A 63 -15.80 -15.65 1.28
C VAL A 63 -15.31 -14.76 2.41
N GLU A 64 -15.69 -15.07 3.66
CA GLU A 64 -15.36 -14.25 4.83
C GLU A 64 -13.85 -13.99 4.99
N PRO A 65 -12.95 -14.99 4.87
CA PRO A 65 -11.51 -14.74 4.93
C PRO A 65 -11.05 -13.74 3.87
N VAL A 66 -11.60 -13.81 2.65
CA VAL A 66 -11.28 -12.88 1.56
C VAL A 66 -11.75 -11.46 1.88
N LEU A 67 -12.95 -11.32 2.46
CA LEU A 67 -13.48 -10.03 2.90
C LEU A 67 -12.71 -9.42 4.07
N MET A 68 -12.16 -10.26 4.95
CA MET A 68 -11.42 -9.84 6.15
C MET A 68 -9.92 -9.67 5.91
N ALA A 69 -9.40 -10.16 4.77
CA ALA A 69 -8.00 -10.03 4.39
C ALA A 69 -7.56 -8.56 4.38
N THR A 70 -8.40 -7.67 3.84
CA THR A 70 -8.15 -6.22 3.81
C THR A 70 -9.23 -5.47 4.59
N VAL A 71 -8.83 -4.80 5.67
CA VAL A 71 -9.74 -3.99 6.50
C VAL A 71 -9.43 -2.52 6.31
N ARG A 72 -10.44 -1.75 5.87
CA ARG A 72 -10.36 -0.30 5.70
C ARG A 72 -11.16 0.41 6.78
N LEU A 73 -10.45 1.02 7.72
CA LEU A 73 -11.02 1.86 8.74
C LEU A 73 -11.23 3.28 8.24
N SER A 74 -12.47 3.74 8.24
CA SER A 74 -12.85 5.12 7.93
C SER A 74 -13.82 5.64 8.98
N ARG A 75 -13.97 6.97 9.08
CA ARG A 75 -14.91 7.59 10.05
C ARG A 75 -16.33 7.04 9.89
N LYS A 76 -16.77 6.78 8.66
CA LYS A 76 -18.12 6.23 8.36
C LYS A 76 -18.32 4.80 8.85
N HIS A 77 -17.25 3.99 8.90
CA HIS A 77 -17.33 2.56 9.20
C HIS A 77 -16.72 2.20 10.56
N HIS A 78 -16.24 3.19 11.32
CA HIS A 78 -15.54 2.98 12.59
C HIS A 78 -16.36 2.15 13.58
N ALA A 79 -17.61 2.55 13.84
CA ALA A 79 -18.48 1.83 14.78
C ALA A 79 -18.72 0.37 14.34
N THR A 80 -18.97 0.15 13.04
CA THR A 80 -19.20 -1.18 12.48
C THR A 80 -17.96 -2.08 12.59
N ILE A 81 -16.78 -1.54 12.28
CA ILE A 81 -15.52 -2.29 12.39
C ILE A 81 -15.19 -2.58 13.85
N SER A 82 -15.41 -1.61 14.75
CA SER A 82 -15.22 -1.80 16.18
C SER A 82 -16.15 -2.88 16.75
N ALA A 83 -17.38 -3.00 16.25
CA ALA A 83 -18.28 -4.08 16.66
C ALA A 83 -17.85 -5.47 16.14
N GLN A 84 -16.98 -5.52 15.13
CA GLN A 84 -16.44 -6.75 14.54
C GLN A 84 -15.00 -7.03 14.95
N ARG A 85 -14.56 -6.47 16.08
CA ARG A 85 -13.16 -6.54 16.54
C ARG A 85 -12.62 -7.96 16.55
N ASP A 86 -13.40 -8.93 17.01
CA ASP A 86 -12.97 -10.32 17.14
C ASP A 86 -12.66 -11.02 15.81
N ARG A 87 -13.07 -10.43 14.68
CA ARG A 87 -12.81 -10.95 13.32
C ARG A 87 -11.52 -10.40 12.71
N LEU A 88 -10.97 -9.32 13.28
CA LEU A 88 -9.77 -8.63 12.79
C LEU A 88 -8.43 -9.36 13.00
N PRO A 89 -8.25 -10.34 13.93
CA PRO A 89 -6.96 -11.01 14.07
C PRO A 89 -6.42 -11.67 12.80
N ARG A 90 -7.29 -11.95 11.82
CA ARG A 90 -6.97 -12.55 10.50
C ARG A 90 -6.67 -11.51 9.42
N THR A 91 -6.77 -10.21 9.72
CA THR A 91 -6.47 -9.15 8.74
C THR A 91 -5.02 -9.21 8.31
N MET A 92 -4.79 -9.25 7.01
CA MET A 92 -3.46 -9.20 6.40
C MET A 92 -3.07 -7.78 6.03
N HIS A 93 -4.02 -6.98 5.58
CA HIS A 93 -3.79 -5.61 5.13
C HIS A 93 -4.71 -4.66 5.88
N PHE A 94 -4.13 -3.74 6.65
CA PHE A 94 -4.92 -2.77 7.40
C PHE A 94 -4.73 -1.37 6.84
N ILE A 95 -5.82 -0.73 6.44
CA ILE A 95 -5.83 0.63 5.91
C ILE A 95 -6.57 1.53 6.92
N ASN A 96 -5.85 2.45 7.56
CA ASN A 96 -6.37 3.35 8.57
C ASN A 96 -6.46 4.79 8.06
N HIS A 97 -7.68 5.25 7.78
CA HIS A 97 -7.97 6.62 7.33
C HIS A 97 -8.57 7.50 8.43
N ILE A 98 -8.46 7.11 9.70
CA ILE A 98 -8.93 7.93 10.84
C ILE A 98 -7.78 8.37 11.74
N ASP A 99 -7.96 9.55 12.34
CA ASP A 99 -7.00 10.14 13.30
C ASP A 99 -7.14 9.59 14.72
N ASP A 100 -8.15 8.75 14.93
CA ASP A 100 -8.58 8.31 16.25
C ASP A 100 -7.74 7.16 16.80
N SER A 101 -7.80 6.96 18.11
CA SER A 101 -7.05 5.95 18.86
C SER A 101 -7.59 4.53 18.72
N PHE A 102 -8.15 4.18 17.56
CA PHE A 102 -8.63 2.83 17.31
C PHE A 102 -7.48 1.84 17.47
N ALA A 103 -7.59 0.93 18.43
CA ALA A 103 -6.62 -0.12 18.68
C ALA A 103 -7.18 -1.44 18.15
N PRO A 104 -6.72 -1.94 16.99
CA PRO A 104 -7.10 -3.28 16.56
C PRO A 104 -6.64 -4.31 17.61
N PRO A 105 -7.25 -5.49 17.65
CA PRO A 105 -6.62 -6.61 18.35
C PRO A 105 -5.30 -6.95 17.65
N PRO A 106 -4.40 -7.73 18.29
CA PRO A 106 -3.20 -8.22 17.63
C PRO A 106 -3.54 -8.99 16.35
N CYS A 107 -3.16 -8.42 15.20
CA CYS A 107 -3.32 -9.06 13.89
C CYS A 107 -2.09 -9.94 13.63
N VAL A 108 -2.19 -11.23 13.95
CA VAL A 108 -1.07 -12.18 13.82
C VAL A 108 -0.61 -12.38 12.37
N SER A 109 -1.49 -12.11 11.41
CA SER A 109 -1.24 -12.26 9.97
C SER A 109 -0.97 -10.94 9.26
N LEU A 110 -0.74 -9.85 9.99
CA LEU A 110 -0.59 -8.52 9.41
C LEU A 110 0.66 -8.43 8.52
N ALA A 111 0.44 -8.39 7.21
CA ALA A 111 1.45 -8.24 6.19
C ALA A 111 1.72 -6.76 5.86
N SER A 112 0.67 -5.94 5.85
CA SER A 112 0.80 -4.51 5.57
C SER A 112 -0.07 -3.60 6.43
N PHE A 113 0.42 -2.38 6.63
CA PHE A 113 -0.33 -1.27 7.19
C PHE A 113 -0.26 -0.08 6.23
N SER A 114 -1.39 0.56 5.96
CA SER A 114 -1.45 1.92 5.39
C SER A 114 -2.16 2.87 6.33
N GLY A 115 -1.66 4.09 6.51
CA GLY A 115 -2.36 5.10 7.31
C GLY A 115 -1.48 6.27 7.71
N ARG A 116 -1.84 6.96 8.79
CA ARG A 116 -1.00 8.03 9.37
C ARG A 116 0.08 7.46 10.28
N MET A 117 1.24 8.11 10.29
CA MET A 117 2.36 7.77 11.17
C MET A 117 1.98 7.82 12.67
N THR A 118 1.09 8.75 13.06
CA THR A 118 0.58 8.87 14.43
C THR A 118 -0.27 7.69 14.87
N ALA A 119 -1.10 7.15 13.95
CA ALA A 119 -1.90 5.97 14.22
C ALA A 119 -1.01 4.75 14.44
N LEU A 120 -0.04 4.54 13.55
CA LEU A 120 0.90 3.42 13.67
C LEU A 120 1.74 3.50 14.95
N TYR A 121 2.22 4.69 15.31
CA TYR A 121 2.92 4.90 16.57
C TYR A 121 2.05 4.55 17.76
N THR A 122 0.79 4.98 17.77
CA THR A 122 -0.14 4.67 18.86
C THR A 122 -0.30 3.15 18.99
N TRP A 123 -0.40 2.42 17.88
CA TRP A 123 -0.49 0.95 17.90
C TRP A 123 0.75 0.29 18.48
N VAL A 124 1.92 0.67 17.99
CA VAL A 124 3.17 0.00 18.38
C VAL A 124 3.59 0.41 19.79
N VAL A 125 3.57 1.70 20.09
CA VAL A 125 4.12 2.24 21.34
C VAL A 125 3.10 2.22 22.47
N ASN A 126 1.86 2.63 22.23
CA ASN A 126 0.87 2.71 23.31
C ASN A 126 0.17 1.37 23.57
N TYR A 127 -0.01 0.55 22.52
CA TYR A 127 -0.72 -0.74 22.62
C TYR A 127 0.19 -1.96 22.51
N GLY A 128 1.50 -1.79 22.26
CA GLY A 128 2.45 -2.90 22.18
C GLY A 128 2.19 -3.85 21.01
N LEU A 129 1.52 -3.38 19.95
CA LEU A 129 1.21 -4.21 18.79
C LEU A 129 2.43 -4.37 17.87
N PRO A 130 2.60 -5.53 17.23
CA PRO A 130 3.66 -5.70 16.24
C PRO A 130 3.44 -4.77 15.04
N VAL A 131 4.52 -4.24 14.49
CA VAL A 131 4.47 -3.48 13.24
C VAL A 131 4.49 -4.43 12.04
N ALA A 132 3.68 -4.12 11.02
CA ALA A 132 3.69 -4.87 9.77
C ALA A 132 5.05 -4.74 9.06
N PRO A 133 5.52 -5.76 8.33
CA PRO A 133 6.76 -5.65 7.57
C PRO A 133 6.67 -4.62 6.43
N TRP A 134 5.47 -4.38 5.88
CA TRP A 134 5.24 -3.38 4.85
C TRP A 134 4.38 -2.24 5.40
N VAL A 135 4.91 -1.03 5.34
CA VAL A 135 4.27 0.14 5.91
C VAL A 135 4.14 1.21 4.85
N THR A 136 2.92 1.69 4.66
CA THR A 136 2.60 2.90 3.93
C THR A 136 2.15 3.97 4.92
N ILE A 137 2.82 5.11 4.92
CA ILE A 137 2.40 6.29 5.66
C ILE A 137 1.96 7.38 4.69
N HIS A 138 0.86 8.04 5.00
CA HIS A 138 0.31 9.08 4.14
C HIS A 138 1.26 10.28 4.02
N ASP A 139 1.93 10.63 5.10
CA ASP A 139 2.88 11.74 5.17
C ASP A 139 3.99 11.44 6.19
N ASN A 140 5.13 12.10 6.04
CA ASN A 140 6.26 11.99 6.97
C ASN A 140 6.26 13.07 8.06
N PHE A 141 5.13 13.75 8.30
CA PHE A 141 5.08 14.75 9.35
C PHE A 141 4.77 14.09 10.70
N PRO A 142 5.73 14.10 11.64
CA PRO A 142 5.47 13.60 12.98
C PRO A 142 4.35 14.42 13.62
N GLY A 143 3.41 13.73 14.26
CA GLY A 143 2.42 14.38 15.12
C GLY A 143 3.11 15.20 16.22
N TYR A 144 2.37 16.11 16.86
CA TYR A 144 2.91 17.01 17.90
C TYR A 144 3.75 16.27 18.96
N HIS A 145 3.28 15.11 19.41
CA HIS A 145 3.97 14.29 20.41
C HIS A 145 5.24 13.59 19.90
N GLN A 146 5.33 13.32 18.59
CA GLN A 146 6.46 12.63 17.97
C GLN A 146 7.61 13.57 17.64
N ARG A 147 7.34 14.87 17.46
CA ARG A 147 8.36 15.89 17.14
C ARG A 147 9.47 16.01 18.18
N ARG A 148 9.22 15.57 19.42
CA ARG A 148 10.17 15.63 20.52
C ARG A 148 10.91 14.32 20.75
N LEU A 149 10.63 13.28 19.96
CA LEU A 149 11.31 12.00 20.09
C LEU A 149 12.70 12.10 19.47
N GLU A 150 13.72 11.68 20.21
CA GLU A 150 15.10 11.59 19.71
C GLU A 150 15.21 10.62 18.52
N ARG A 151 14.35 9.59 18.48
CA ARG A 151 14.34 8.54 17.45
C ARG A 151 12.93 8.35 16.90
N PRO A 152 12.48 9.22 15.98
CA PRO A 152 11.09 9.23 15.52
C PRO A 152 10.69 7.96 14.76
N TYR A 153 11.64 7.19 14.22
CA TYR A 153 11.37 5.91 13.53
C TYR A 153 11.71 4.67 14.37
N ALA A 154 11.98 4.79 15.67
CA ALA A 154 12.34 3.64 16.50
C ALA A 154 11.26 2.54 16.50
N PHE A 155 10.00 2.92 16.36
CA PHE A 155 8.85 2.00 16.33
C PHE A 155 8.66 1.28 14.98
N PHE A 156 9.48 1.57 13.97
CA PHE A 156 9.51 0.83 12.70
C PHE A 156 10.40 -0.43 12.76
N HIS A 157 10.75 -0.91 13.96
CA HIS A 157 11.57 -2.10 14.10
C HIS A 157 10.93 -3.33 13.42
N GLY A 158 11.60 -3.92 12.45
CA GLY A 158 11.07 -5.05 11.66
C GLY A 158 10.38 -4.65 10.36
N VAL A 159 10.16 -3.35 10.12
CA VAL A 159 9.70 -2.86 8.82
C VAL A 159 10.80 -3.09 7.78
N THR A 160 10.41 -3.69 6.66
CA THR A 160 11.31 -4.01 5.53
C THR A 160 11.02 -3.16 4.29
N ARG A 161 9.78 -2.65 4.17
CA ARG A 161 9.35 -1.80 3.06
C ARG A 161 8.57 -0.60 3.60
N LEU A 162 8.97 0.61 3.20
CA LEU A 162 8.35 1.86 3.64
C LEU A 162 7.92 2.69 2.42
N HIS A 163 6.65 3.04 2.33
CA HIS A 163 6.11 3.96 1.34
C HIS A 163 5.59 5.22 2.04
N ILE A 164 6.05 6.38 1.60
CA ILE A 164 5.57 7.69 2.06
C ILE A 164 4.83 8.33 0.89
N GLN A 165 3.50 8.47 0.99
CA GLN A 165 2.65 8.93 -0.11
C GLN A 165 2.68 10.45 -0.36
N TYR A 166 3.13 11.19 0.64
CA TYR A 166 3.35 12.62 0.57
C TYR A 166 4.63 12.94 1.33
N TYR A 167 5.76 12.74 0.66
CA TYR A 167 7.08 13.05 1.21
C TYR A 167 7.40 14.53 1.00
N ALA A 168 7.63 15.25 2.09
CA ALA A 168 8.24 16.57 2.07
C ALA A 168 9.51 16.55 2.91
N LEU A 169 10.48 17.42 2.60
CA LEU A 169 11.65 17.55 3.45
C LEU A 169 11.21 17.96 4.86
N SER A 170 11.79 17.35 5.88
CA SER A 170 11.39 17.60 7.27
C SER A 170 12.61 17.68 8.16
N SER A 171 12.42 18.13 9.40
CA SER A 171 13.49 18.10 10.41
C SER A 171 13.93 16.68 10.78
N ILE A 172 13.17 15.65 10.39
CA ILE A 172 13.52 14.25 10.59
C ILE A 172 14.20 13.72 9.34
N SER A 173 15.46 13.32 9.50
CA SER A 173 16.25 12.75 8.41
C SER A 173 15.85 11.30 8.11
N LEU A 174 15.83 10.95 6.82
CA LEU A 174 15.74 9.56 6.35
C LEU A 174 16.87 8.67 6.88
N THR A 175 18.03 9.24 7.26
CA THR A 175 19.13 8.48 7.88
C THR A 175 18.77 7.89 9.25
N ALA A 176 17.70 8.39 9.90
CA ALA A 176 17.20 7.85 11.16
C ALA A 176 16.31 6.61 10.98
N LEU A 177 16.05 6.17 9.74
CA LEU A 177 15.29 4.97 9.46
C LEU A 177 16.01 3.71 9.97
N PRO A 178 15.27 2.69 10.44
CA PRO A 178 15.87 1.45 10.91
C PRO A 178 16.58 0.68 9.79
N VAL A 179 17.68 0.01 10.14
CA VAL A 179 18.50 -0.79 9.22
C VAL A 179 17.77 -1.98 8.60
N SER A 180 16.59 -2.36 9.11
CA SER A 180 15.75 -3.42 8.54
C SER A 180 15.09 -3.04 7.22
N ILE A 181 15.00 -1.73 6.91
CA ILE A 181 14.37 -1.25 5.69
C ILE A 181 15.27 -1.54 4.48
N THR A 182 14.67 -2.17 3.47
CA THR A 182 15.32 -2.55 2.22
C THR A 182 14.75 -1.83 1.01
N HIS A 183 13.47 -1.46 1.05
CA HIS A 183 12.79 -0.75 -0.04
C HIS A 183 12.10 0.49 0.50
N ILE A 184 12.34 1.63 -0.14
CA ILE A 184 11.74 2.91 0.21
C ILE A 184 11.04 3.44 -1.04
N VAL A 185 9.78 3.84 -0.91
CA VAL A 185 9.03 4.55 -1.94
C VAL A 185 8.69 5.94 -1.40
N LEU A 186 9.11 6.98 -2.10
CA LEU A 186 8.86 8.37 -1.76
C LEU A 186 7.99 8.98 -2.87
N THR A 187 6.70 9.14 -2.61
CA THR A 187 5.85 9.95 -3.47
C THR A 187 6.06 11.40 -3.09
N LEU A 188 6.82 12.11 -3.93
CA LEU A 188 7.37 13.41 -3.61
C LEU A 188 6.27 14.48 -3.62
N SER A 189 6.28 15.36 -2.62
CA SER A 189 5.47 16.56 -2.60
C SER A 189 6.01 17.58 -3.60
N PHE A 190 5.12 18.38 -4.20
CA PHE A 190 5.50 19.50 -5.06
C PHE A 190 6.40 20.55 -4.35
N PHE A 191 6.42 20.57 -3.01
CA PHE A 191 7.32 21.46 -2.26
C PHE A 191 8.80 21.10 -2.40
N ILE A 192 9.11 19.85 -2.76
CA ILE A 192 10.50 19.36 -2.89
C ILE A 192 11.29 20.15 -3.94
N LEU A 193 10.65 20.74 -4.96
CA LEU A 193 11.35 21.54 -5.97
C LEU A 193 12.11 22.73 -5.37
N ASN A 194 11.58 23.32 -4.29
CA ASN A 194 12.22 24.47 -3.65
C ASN A 194 13.42 24.06 -2.76
N GLU A 195 13.53 22.77 -2.46
CA GLU A 195 14.50 22.20 -1.51
C GLU A 195 15.24 21.02 -2.16
N LEU A 196 15.38 21.05 -3.50
CA LEU A 196 15.85 19.90 -4.27
C LEU A 196 17.28 19.51 -3.90
N GLU A 197 18.16 20.48 -3.67
CA GLU A 197 19.55 20.22 -3.29
C GLU A 197 19.66 19.59 -1.91
N ASP A 198 18.85 20.05 -0.95
CA ASP A 198 18.80 19.46 0.39
C ASP A 198 18.23 18.03 0.34
N PHE A 199 17.21 17.80 -0.51
CA PHE A 199 16.65 16.47 -0.72
C PHE A 199 17.64 15.52 -1.42
N LYS A 200 18.41 15.99 -2.41
CA LYS A 200 19.52 15.22 -3.02
C LYS A 200 20.57 14.84 -1.97
N ALA A 201 20.95 15.78 -1.11
CA ALA A 201 21.89 15.53 -0.01
C ALA A 201 21.34 14.48 0.97
N GLU A 202 20.06 14.56 1.31
CA GLU A 202 19.41 13.59 2.20
C GLU A 202 19.38 12.18 1.60
N VAL A 203 19.01 12.04 0.33
CA VAL A 203 19.02 10.74 -0.37
C VAL A 203 20.44 10.17 -0.41
N THR A 204 21.44 11.01 -0.70
CA THR A 204 22.86 10.61 -0.68
C THR A 204 23.28 10.13 0.70
N ALA A 205 22.92 10.86 1.76
CA ALA A 205 23.22 10.49 3.14
C ALA A 205 22.53 9.19 3.57
N LEU A 206 21.27 8.98 3.18
CA LEU A 206 20.53 7.73 3.39
C LEU A 206 21.26 6.55 2.74
N LEU A 207 21.65 6.68 1.48
CA LEU A 207 22.32 5.63 0.72
C LEU A 207 23.70 5.28 1.27
N ALA A 208 24.43 6.29 1.77
CA ALA A 208 25.74 6.12 2.40
C ALA A 208 25.63 5.46 3.80
N SER A 209 24.64 5.86 4.59
CA SER A 209 24.45 5.39 5.97
C SER A 209 23.78 4.01 6.06
N ASN A 210 22.95 3.65 5.08
CA ASN A 210 22.21 2.39 5.09
C ASN A 210 22.51 1.53 3.86
N ARG A 211 23.40 0.56 4.04
CA ARG A 211 23.79 -0.42 3.00
C ARG A 211 22.72 -1.49 2.73
N ASN A 212 21.74 -1.64 3.62
CA ASN A 212 20.67 -2.63 3.45
C ASN A 212 19.57 -2.14 2.52
N VAL A 213 19.46 -0.82 2.32
CA VAL A 213 18.57 -0.25 1.31
C VAL A 213 19.03 -0.75 -0.05
N ARG A 214 18.14 -1.46 -0.74
CA ARG A 214 18.32 -2.01 -2.09
C ARG A 214 17.65 -1.13 -3.15
N ARG A 215 16.63 -0.39 -2.76
CA ARG A 215 15.83 0.43 -3.67
C ARG A 215 15.27 1.66 -2.98
N VAL A 216 15.47 2.82 -3.58
CA VAL A 216 14.78 4.07 -3.29
C VAL A 216 14.04 4.48 -4.56
N LEU A 217 12.71 4.35 -4.56
CA LEU A 217 11.84 4.72 -5.65
C LEU A 217 11.26 6.11 -5.40
N LEU A 218 11.58 7.06 -6.29
CA LEU A 218 11.02 8.40 -6.30
C LEU A 218 9.79 8.42 -7.22
N ARG A 219 8.65 8.92 -6.75
CA ARG A 219 7.43 9.02 -7.57
C ARG A 219 6.99 10.46 -7.72
N THR A 220 6.64 10.85 -8.94
CA THR A 220 6.36 12.25 -9.31
C THR A 220 4.86 12.56 -9.42
N LEU A 221 3.99 11.80 -8.76
CA LEU A 221 2.53 11.90 -8.91
C LEU A 221 1.99 13.33 -8.71
N HIS A 222 2.56 14.08 -7.77
CA HIS A 222 2.11 15.42 -7.39
C HIS A 222 2.72 16.55 -8.25
N PHE A 223 3.55 16.21 -9.24
CA PHE A 223 4.26 17.18 -10.08
C PHE A 223 3.53 17.39 -11.40
N ARG A 224 3.70 18.56 -12.00
CA ARG A 224 3.33 18.75 -13.41
C ARG A 224 4.30 17.97 -14.29
N PRO A 225 3.89 17.55 -15.50
CA PRO A 225 4.76 16.77 -16.38
C PRO A 225 6.14 17.41 -16.64
N ARG A 226 6.21 18.73 -16.80
CA ARG A 226 7.50 19.45 -16.98
C ARG A 226 8.38 19.38 -15.73
N GLU A 227 7.80 19.66 -14.57
CA GLU A 227 8.51 19.64 -13.29
C GLU A 227 9.02 18.22 -12.96
N ALA A 228 8.24 17.20 -13.30
CA ALA A 228 8.64 15.80 -13.16
C ALA A 228 9.86 15.48 -14.04
N VAL A 229 9.87 15.93 -15.30
CA VAL A 229 11.01 15.73 -16.23
C VAL A 229 12.28 16.38 -15.69
N ASP A 230 12.19 17.62 -15.19
CA ASP A 230 13.34 18.34 -14.64
C ASP A 230 13.90 17.60 -13.41
N LEU A 231 13.03 17.20 -12.48
CA LEU A 231 13.42 16.42 -11.29
C LEU A 231 14.07 15.09 -11.66
N VAL A 232 13.53 14.38 -12.65
CA VAL A 232 14.07 13.10 -13.14
C VAL A 232 15.49 13.29 -13.69
N ALA A 233 15.70 14.30 -14.54
CA ALA A 233 17.03 14.58 -15.12
C ALA A 233 18.07 14.92 -14.04
N ASP A 234 17.66 15.65 -13.01
CA ASP A 234 18.49 15.96 -11.85
C ASP A 234 18.92 14.70 -11.08
N TYR A 235 17.99 13.76 -10.84
CA TYR A 235 18.29 12.52 -10.15
C TYR A 235 19.04 11.49 -11.01
N GLU A 236 18.86 11.52 -12.33
CA GLU A 236 19.68 10.75 -13.28
C GLU A 236 21.15 11.19 -13.22
N THR A 237 21.37 12.51 -13.20
CA THR A 237 22.70 13.10 -13.04
C THR A 237 23.33 12.67 -11.71
N LEU A 238 22.59 12.80 -10.61
CA LEU A 238 23.03 12.37 -9.29
C LEU A 238 23.37 10.88 -9.24
N ALA A 239 22.48 10.01 -9.73
CA ALA A 239 22.69 8.57 -9.72
C ALA A 239 23.93 8.17 -10.53
N THR A 240 24.16 8.84 -11.66
CA THR A 240 25.35 8.63 -12.49
C THR A 240 26.63 9.07 -11.77
N GLN A 241 26.63 10.25 -11.14
CA GLN A 241 27.78 10.77 -10.39
C GLN A 241 28.15 9.88 -9.20
N LEU A 242 27.16 9.31 -8.51
CA LEU A 242 27.37 8.42 -7.38
C LEU A 242 27.62 6.95 -7.79
N HIS A 243 27.48 6.60 -9.08
CA HIS A 243 27.44 5.22 -9.56
C HIS A 243 26.41 4.37 -8.81
N GLU A 244 25.26 4.97 -8.51
CA GLU A 244 24.30 4.41 -7.56
C GLU A 244 23.11 3.75 -8.27
N SER A 245 23.11 2.43 -8.29
CA SER A 245 22.06 1.62 -8.92
C SER A 245 20.78 1.50 -8.08
N ARG A 246 20.81 1.91 -6.81
CA ARG A 246 19.66 1.80 -5.90
C ARG A 246 18.60 2.88 -6.11
N ILE A 247 18.85 3.92 -6.92
CA ILE A 247 17.91 5.01 -7.19
C ILE A 247 17.03 4.67 -8.39
N TRP A 248 15.71 4.75 -8.20
CA TRP A 248 14.68 4.45 -9.18
C TRP A 248 13.69 5.60 -9.27
N VAL A 249 13.02 5.73 -10.41
CA VAL A 249 11.94 6.70 -10.60
C VAL A 249 10.71 6.06 -11.21
N ASP A 250 9.53 6.47 -10.75
CA ASP A 250 8.24 6.25 -11.40
C ASP A 250 7.66 7.61 -11.81
N ASP A 251 7.87 7.93 -13.08
CA ASP A 251 7.42 9.11 -13.80
C ASP A 251 6.25 8.79 -14.76
N SER A 252 5.63 7.62 -14.61
CA SER A 252 4.55 7.15 -15.50
C SER A 252 3.26 7.97 -15.40
N VAL A 253 3.03 8.62 -14.26
CA VAL A 253 1.84 9.43 -13.98
C VAL A 253 2.23 10.72 -13.26
N ALA A 254 1.72 11.84 -13.74
CA ALA A 254 1.94 13.18 -13.19
C ALA A 254 0.63 13.98 -13.24
N TYR A 255 -0.03 14.16 -12.09
CA TYR A 255 -1.32 14.85 -11.98
C TYR A 255 -1.17 16.37 -11.82
N GLY A 256 0.01 16.86 -11.42
CA GLY A 256 0.28 18.28 -11.19
C GLY A 256 -0.67 18.89 -10.16
N SER A 257 -1.37 19.95 -10.56
CA SER A 257 -2.31 20.65 -9.67
C SER A 257 -3.60 19.89 -9.39
N ASP A 258 -3.84 18.74 -10.03
CA ASP A 258 -4.99 17.88 -9.73
C ASP A 258 -4.70 17.01 -8.49
N ALA A 259 -4.75 17.63 -7.32
CA ALA A 259 -4.59 16.93 -6.03
C ALA A 259 -5.66 15.85 -5.83
N SER A 260 -6.86 16.02 -6.42
CA SER A 260 -7.93 15.02 -6.32
C SER A 260 -7.60 13.77 -7.13
N GLY A 261 -7.05 13.93 -8.34
CA GLY A 261 -6.59 12.84 -9.19
C GLY A 261 -5.46 12.05 -8.53
N ALA A 262 -4.42 12.74 -8.03
CA ALA A 262 -3.32 12.10 -7.32
C ALA A 262 -3.79 11.30 -6.10
N MET A 263 -4.69 11.89 -5.30
CA MET A 263 -5.25 11.23 -4.12
C MET A 263 -6.12 10.02 -4.48
N ALA A 264 -6.93 10.12 -5.54
CA ALA A 264 -7.73 9.00 -6.04
C ALA A 264 -6.86 7.84 -6.52
N HIS A 265 -5.75 8.14 -7.21
CA HIS A 265 -4.76 7.16 -7.64
C HIS A 265 -4.12 6.43 -6.45
N LEU A 266 -3.66 7.18 -5.44
CA LEU A 266 -3.08 6.60 -4.22
C LEU A 266 -4.09 5.70 -3.49
N TYR A 267 -5.35 6.14 -3.34
CA TYR A 267 -6.38 5.30 -2.73
C TYR A 267 -6.71 4.03 -3.53
N TYR A 268 -6.59 4.09 -4.85
CA TYR A 268 -6.72 2.91 -5.68
C TYR A 268 -5.57 1.93 -5.42
N GLU A 269 -4.33 2.43 -5.38
CA GLU A 269 -3.16 1.59 -5.13
C GLU A 269 -3.17 0.96 -3.75
N GLU A 270 -3.54 1.72 -2.71
CA GLU A 270 -3.70 1.20 -1.36
C GLU A 270 -4.70 0.04 -1.30
N ALA A 271 -5.76 0.09 -2.09
CA ALA A 271 -6.81 -0.91 -2.05
C ALA A 271 -6.50 -2.13 -2.94
N ASN A 272 -5.73 -1.95 -4.03
CA ASN A 272 -5.63 -2.95 -5.10
C ASN A 272 -4.20 -3.33 -5.49
N GLU A 273 -3.20 -2.49 -5.23
CA GLU A 273 -1.83 -2.60 -5.79
C GLU A 273 -0.76 -2.57 -4.69
N GLN A 274 -1.08 -3.10 -3.50
CA GLN A 274 -0.18 -3.04 -2.34
C GLN A 274 1.16 -3.75 -2.57
N ASP A 275 1.22 -4.72 -3.48
CA ASP A 275 2.40 -5.52 -3.76
C ASP A 275 3.20 -5.01 -4.96
N SER A 276 2.51 -4.48 -5.97
CA SER A 276 3.12 -4.08 -7.24
C SER A 276 3.84 -2.73 -7.11
N VAL A 277 3.34 -1.83 -6.26
CA VAL A 277 3.90 -0.47 -6.07
C VAL A 277 5.39 -0.46 -5.73
N TRP A 278 5.87 -1.48 -5.01
CA TRP A 278 7.28 -1.60 -4.60
C TRP A 278 8.25 -1.84 -5.76
N PHE A 279 7.73 -2.29 -6.90
CA PHE A 279 8.53 -2.73 -8.04
C PHE A 279 8.32 -1.90 -9.30
N LEU A 280 7.49 -0.86 -9.23
CA LEU A 280 7.21 0.08 -10.32
C LEU A 280 8.40 0.98 -10.68
N GLY A 281 8.37 1.52 -11.89
CA GLY A 281 9.34 2.50 -12.37
C GLY A 281 10.59 1.88 -12.96
N ARG A 282 11.57 2.74 -13.25
CA ARG A 282 12.83 2.40 -13.91
C ARG A 282 14.03 2.82 -13.08
N GLN A 283 15.13 2.09 -13.24
CA GLN A 283 16.40 2.39 -12.60
C GLN A 283 17.04 3.60 -13.29
N LEU A 284 17.67 4.49 -12.51
CA LEU A 284 18.31 5.69 -13.08
C LEU A 284 19.77 5.44 -13.49
N TYR A 285 20.42 4.46 -12.89
CA TYR A 285 21.80 4.08 -13.21
C TYR A 285 21.91 2.58 -13.41
N HIS A 286 22.37 2.18 -14.60
CA HIS A 286 22.70 0.80 -14.92
C HIS A 286 24.21 0.62 -14.86
N ALA A 287 24.68 -0.25 -13.97
CA ALA A 287 26.08 -0.67 -14.01
C ALA A 287 26.32 -1.42 -15.32
N THR A 288 27.27 -0.94 -16.14
CA THR A 288 27.68 -1.68 -17.33
C THR A 288 28.27 -3.01 -16.85
N PRO A 289 27.76 -4.16 -17.32
CA PRO A 289 28.37 -5.43 -16.97
C PRO A 289 29.84 -5.43 -17.44
N PRO A 290 30.78 -5.98 -16.66
CA PRO A 290 32.15 -6.13 -17.12
C PRO A 290 32.15 -6.97 -18.40
N ALA A 291 32.86 -6.46 -19.41
CA ALA A 291 33.01 -7.11 -20.72
C ALA A 291 33.79 -8.43 -20.63
#